data_AF-A0A970QAJ3-F1
#
_entry.id   AF-A0A970QAJ3-F1
#
_cell.length_a   1.000
_cell.length_b   1.000
_cell.length_c   1.000
_cell.angle_alpha   90.00
_cell.angle_beta   90.00
_cell.angle_gamma   90.00
#
_symmetry.space_group_name_H-M   'P 1'
#
loop_
_entity.id
_entity.type
_entity.pdbx_description
1 polymer ?
#
loop_
_entity_poly.entity_id
_entity_poly.type
_entity_poly.pdbx_seq_one_letter_code
_entity_poly.pdbx_strand_id
1 'polypeptide(L)'
;MEEHSREPAKKALGDALRERGWVDDVGNADFATFYRACNEQNPGWSVKHLARMINGGRTLQPKAIELMAELLEIEPNYFREYRLFQLGEDFKEFPELEEQYYRQIKADAMRLRMGKQEAKTAHPMKNPLAKKPSRKSRRQAEQ
;
A
#
# COMPACT_ATOMS: atom_id res chain seq x y z
N MET A 1 -7.50 12.50 7.35
CA MET A 1 -6.19 11.84 7.48
C MET A 1 -6.34 10.31 7.37
N GLU A 2 -7.16 9.80 6.44
CA GLU A 2 -7.40 8.34 6.27
C GLU A 2 -6.75 7.76 4.99
N GLU A 3 -6.14 8.61 4.17
CA GLU A 3 -5.88 8.35 2.74
C GLU A 3 -4.88 7.21 2.48
N HIS A 4 -4.08 6.82 3.47
CA HIS A 4 -3.09 5.73 3.36
C HIS A 4 -3.30 4.60 4.36
N SER A 5 -4.53 4.49 4.92
CA SER A 5 -4.88 3.51 5.96
C SER A 5 -4.60 2.04 5.57
N ARG A 6 -4.62 1.73 4.27
CA ARG A 6 -4.50 0.34 3.76
C ARG A 6 -3.32 0.12 2.82
N GLU A 7 -2.63 1.18 2.43
CA GLU A 7 -1.56 1.11 1.43
C GLU A 7 -0.25 0.60 2.05
N PRO A 8 0.61 -0.08 1.27
CA PRO A 8 1.95 -0.44 1.72
C PRO A 8 2.81 0.79 2.03
N ALA A 9 3.72 0.68 3.00
CA ALA A 9 4.62 1.76 3.43
C ALA A 9 5.29 2.50 2.26
N LYS A 10 5.75 1.80 1.22
CA LYS A 10 6.39 2.43 0.05
C LYS A 10 5.48 3.41 -0.68
N LYS A 11 4.21 3.03 -0.90
CA LYS A 11 3.26 3.90 -1.60
C LYS A 11 2.92 5.09 -0.71
N ALA A 12 2.57 4.82 0.56
CA ALA A 12 2.26 5.86 1.54
C ALA A 12 3.42 6.87 1.69
N LEU A 13 4.66 6.39 1.74
CA LEU A 13 5.86 7.23 1.79
C LEU A 13 6.02 8.05 0.51
N GLY A 14 5.85 7.44 -0.67
CA GLY A 14 5.92 8.17 -1.93
C GLY A 14 4.87 9.27 -2.06
N ASP A 15 3.65 9.02 -1.57
CA ASP A 15 2.59 10.03 -1.52
C ASP A 15 2.97 11.17 -0.56
N ALA A 16 3.40 10.85 0.67
CA ALA A 16 3.83 11.85 1.64
C ALA A 16 5.04 12.68 1.17
N LEU A 17 6.01 12.07 0.49
CA LEU A 17 7.16 12.78 -0.08
C LEU A 17 6.71 13.82 -1.10
N ARG A 18 5.79 13.47 -2.00
CA ARG A 18 5.23 14.42 -2.98
C ARG A 18 4.49 15.56 -2.31
N GLU A 19 3.65 15.27 -1.33
CA GLU A 19 2.88 16.28 -0.60
C GLU A 19 3.77 17.26 0.16
N ARG A 20 4.90 16.79 0.66
CA ARG A 20 5.89 17.59 1.40
C ARG A 20 6.98 18.21 0.52
N GLY A 21 6.87 18.08 -0.80
CA GLY A 21 7.81 18.69 -1.75
C GLY A 21 9.16 17.99 -1.86
N TRP A 22 9.31 16.78 -1.31
CA TRP A 22 10.48 15.92 -1.53
C TRP A 22 10.37 15.24 -2.88
N VAL A 23 10.56 16.02 -3.94
CA VAL A 23 10.44 15.58 -5.32
C VAL A 23 11.74 15.80 -6.11
N ASP A 24 11.96 14.96 -7.12
CA ASP A 24 13.06 15.11 -8.07
C ASP A 24 12.74 16.18 -9.13
N ASP A 25 13.70 16.42 -10.04
CA ASP A 25 13.58 17.44 -11.10
C ASP A 25 12.38 17.24 -12.04
N VAL A 26 11.75 16.05 -12.02
CA VAL A 26 10.59 15.71 -12.86
C VAL A 26 9.31 15.53 -12.05
N GLY A 27 9.33 15.83 -10.74
CA GLY A 27 8.16 15.83 -9.86
C GLY A 27 7.80 14.46 -9.27
N ASN A 28 8.65 13.44 -9.40
CA ASN A 28 8.47 12.17 -8.71
C ASN A 28 8.99 12.25 -7.27
N ALA A 29 8.53 11.36 -6.39
CA ALA A 29 9.05 11.30 -5.02
C ALA A 29 10.55 10.98 -5.00
N ASP A 30 11.35 11.86 -4.39
CA ASP A 30 12.80 11.68 -4.27
C ASP A 30 13.17 10.91 -3.00
N PHE A 31 13.03 9.59 -3.09
CA PHE A 31 13.45 8.68 -2.02
C PHE A 31 14.96 8.75 -1.75
N ALA A 32 15.79 9.04 -2.76
CA ALA A 32 17.23 8.95 -2.61
C ALA A 32 17.74 10.08 -1.72
N THR A 33 17.31 11.31 -1.98
CA THR A 33 17.64 12.48 -1.14
C THR A 33 17.02 12.35 0.24
N PHE A 34 15.76 11.91 0.32
CA PHE A 34 15.10 11.70 1.60
C PHE A 34 15.80 10.68 2.50
N TYR A 35 16.23 9.53 1.97
CA TYR A 35 16.97 8.54 2.76
C TYR A 35 18.35 9.03 3.19
N ARG A 36 18.98 9.93 2.43
CA ARG A 36 20.24 10.57 2.86
C ARG A 36 19.98 11.47 4.06
N ALA A 37 18.92 12.28 4.03
CA ALA A 37 18.51 13.12 5.16
C ALA A 37 18.22 12.27 6.42
N CYS A 38 17.52 11.15 6.27
CA CYS A 38 17.31 10.20 7.37
C CYS A 38 18.63 9.67 7.95
N ASN A 39 19.59 9.31 7.09
CA ASN A 39 20.90 8.83 7.50
C ASN A 39 21.75 9.92 8.18
N GLU A 40 21.59 11.19 7.79
CA GLU A 40 22.27 12.33 8.43
C GLU A 40 21.73 12.55 9.85
N GLN A 41 20.42 12.45 10.06
CA GLN A 41 19.81 12.58 11.39
C GLN A 41 20.12 11.35 12.28
N ASN A 42 20.26 10.16 11.69
CA ASN A 42 20.63 8.96 12.43
C ASN A 42 21.51 8.01 11.57
N PRO A 43 22.85 8.06 11.75
CA PRO A 43 23.80 7.28 10.96
C PRO A 43 23.64 5.75 11.02
N GLY A 44 22.86 5.23 11.97
CA GLY A 44 22.50 3.80 12.02
C GLY A 44 21.59 3.35 10.86
N TRP A 45 20.97 4.29 10.14
CA TRP A 45 20.01 4.03 9.08
C TRP A 45 20.56 4.36 7.70
N SER A 46 21.55 3.60 7.25
CA SER A 46 22.08 3.76 5.88
C SER A 46 20.98 3.73 4.82
N VAL A 47 21.15 4.51 3.75
CA VAL A 47 20.23 4.59 2.60
C VAL A 47 19.84 3.20 2.08
N LYS A 48 20.82 2.30 1.94
CA LYS A 48 20.60 0.92 1.49
C LYS A 48 19.69 0.13 2.45
N HIS A 49 19.82 0.38 3.76
CA HIS A 49 19.02 -0.30 4.77
C HIS A 49 17.57 0.18 4.73
N LEU A 50 17.35 1.49 4.71
CA LEU A 50 16.02 2.11 4.58
C LEU A 50 15.31 1.65 3.30
N ALA A 51 15.99 1.72 2.16
CA ALA A 51 15.44 1.27 0.89
C ALA A 51 15.06 -0.22 0.92
N ARG A 52 15.84 -1.10 1.58
CA ARG A 52 15.50 -2.53 1.69
C ARG A 52 14.26 -2.77 2.54
N MET A 53 14.08 -2.03 3.63
CA MET A 53 12.89 -2.14 4.47
C MET A 53 11.64 -1.66 3.73
N ILE A 54 11.71 -0.47 3.11
CA ILE A 54 10.57 0.10 2.38
C ILE A 54 10.16 -0.74 1.17
N ASN A 55 11.12 -1.34 0.45
CA ASN A 55 10.81 -2.22 -0.67
C ASN A 55 10.38 -3.64 -0.25
N GLY A 56 10.19 -3.91 1.05
CA GLY A 56 9.76 -5.21 1.56
C GLY A 56 10.83 -6.30 1.54
N GLY A 57 12.10 -5.94 1.28
CA GLY A 57 13.23 -6.86 1.37
C GLY A 57 13.68 -7.17 2.80
N ARG A 58 13.19 -6.41 3.78
CA ARG A 58 13.36 -6.62 5.23
C ARG A 58 12.13 -6.12 5.97
N THR A 59 11.92 -6.61 7.19
CA THR A 59 10.90 -6.06 8.11
C THR A 59 11.17 -4.59 8.37
N LEU A 60 10.18 -3.75 8.09
CA LEU A 60 10.23 -2.33 8.38
C LEU A 60 10.16 -2.10 9.89
N GLN A 61 11.23 -1.53 10.44
CA GLN A 61 11.35 -1.30 11.89
C GLN A 61 10.53 -0.07 12.31
N PRO A 62 9.84 -0.10 13.46
CA PRO A 62 9.08 1.04 13.98
C PRO A 62 9.94 2.29 14.10
N LYS A 63 11.19 2.14 14.57
CA LYS A 63 12.09 3.28 14.73
C LYS A 63 12.49 3.95 13.41
N ALA A 64 12.57 3.17 12.32
CA ALA A 64 12.79 3.74 11.00
C ALA A 64 11.55 4.52 10.53
N ILE A 65 10.34 4.03 10.83
CA ILE A 65 9.09 4.74 10.53
C ILE A 65 9.02 6.05 11.30
N GLU A 66 9.31 6.03 12.61
CA GLU A 66 9.33 7.24 13.45
C GLU A 66 10.28 8.30 12.89
N LEU A 67 11.50 7.90 12.51
CA LEU A 67 12.46 8.80 11.87
C LEU A 67 11.89 9.41 10.58
N MET A 68 11.38 8.57 9.67
CA MET A 68 10.83 9.07 8.40
C MET A 68 9.61 9.98 8.62
N ALA A 69 8.77 9.64 9.60
CA ALA A 69 7.58 10.42 9.95
C ALA A 69 7.98 11.78 10.55
N GLU A 70 9.01 11.82 11.39
CA GLU A 70 9.57 13.04 11.97
C GLU A 70 10.10 13.98 10.88
N LEU A 71 10.93 13.48 9.94
CA LEU A 71 11.44 14.29 8.82
C LEU A 71 10.31 14.82 7.91
N LEU A 72 9.20 14.10 7.82
CA LEU A 72 8.03 14.49 7.04
C LEU A 72 7.02 15.29 7.85
N GLU A 73 7.28 15.53 9.13
CA GLU A 73 6.37 16.16 10.09
C GLU A 73 4.94 15.58 10.02
N ILE A 74 4.85 14.24 9.96
CA ILE A 74 3.61 13.49 10.03
C ILE A 74 3.66 12.54 11.23
N GLU A 75 2.49 12.12 11.68
CA GLU A 75 2.40 11.09 12.71
C GLU A 75 2.88 9.74 12.17
N PRO A 76 3.66 8.95 12.93
CA PRO A 76 4.07 7.60 12.52
C PRO A 76 2.87 6.68 12.24
N ASN A 77 1.75 6.94 12.93
CA ASN A 77 0.48 6.25 12.73
C ASN A 77 -0.12 6.47 11.34
N TYR A 78 0.45 7.34 10.49
CA TYR A 78 0.10 7.43 9.07
C TYR A 78 0.41 6.12 8.33
N PHE A 79 1.51 5.46 8.70
CA PHE A 79 1.94 4.19 8.12
C PHE A 79 1.20 3.01 8.74
N ARG A 80 0.64 2.14 7.89
CA ARG A 80 -0.09 0.94 8.33
C ARG A 80 0.78 0.01 9.17
N GLU A 81 2.03 -0.16 8.77
CA GLU A 81 3.01 -1.02 9.42
C GLU A 81 3.28 -0.56 10.86
N TYR A 82 3.26 0.75 11.13
CA TYR A 82 3.41 1.28 12.48
C TYR A 82 2.18 0.99 13.34
N ARG A 83 0.98 1.21 12.81
CA ARG A 83 -0.28 0.87 13.53
C ARG A 83 -0.36 -0.61 13.87
N LEU A 84 0.09 -1.50 12.96
CA LEU A 84 0.14 -2.93 13.22
C LEU A 84 1.17 -3.31 14.29
N PHE A 85 2.31 -2.62 14.31
CA PHE A 85 3.29 -2.78 15.38
C PHE A 85 2.70 -2.35 16.74
N GLN A 86 2.12 -1.15 16.83
CA GLN A 86 1.48 -0.65 18.06
C GLN A 86 0.40 -1.61 18.56
N LEU A 87 -0.50 -2.05 17.67
CA LEU A 87 -1.54 -3.03 18.05
C LEU A 87 -0.95 -4.33 18.59
N GLY A 88 0.19 -4.76 18.03
CA GLY A 88 0.91 -5.94 18.53
C GLY A 88 1.54 -5.74 19.90
N GLU A 89 2.00 -4.53 20.22
CA GLU A 89 2.47 -4.19 21.57
C GLU A 89 1.30 -4.08 22.55
N ASP A 90 0.20 -3.44 22.15
CA ASP A 90 -1.02 -3.33 22.97
C ASP A 90 -1.57 -4.71 23.34
N PHE A 91 -1.58 -5.68 22.40
CA PHE A 91 -2.00 -7.06 22.70
C PHE A 91 -1.04 -7.81 23.63
N LYS A 92 0.26 -7.48 23.62
CA LYS A 92 1.20 -8.07 24.58
C LYS A 92 1.02 -7.47 25.97
N GLU A 93 0.76 -6.18 26.05
CA GLU A 93 0.57 -5.46 27.30
C GLU A 93 -0.79 -5.79 27.93
N PHE A 94 -1.82 -5.95 27.11
CA PHE A 94 -3.20 -6.23 27.52
C PHE A 94 -3.76 -7.45 26.78
N PRO A 95 -3.42 -8.68 27.21
CA PRO A 95 -3.90 -9.91 26.56
C PRO A 95 -5.43 -10.04 26.50
N GLU A 96 -6.16 -9.36 27.40
CA GLU A 96 -7.62 -9.34 27.41
C GLU A 96 -8.20 -8.72 26.13
N LEU A 97 -7.47 -7.78 25.51
CA LEU A 97 -7.84 -7.21 24.21
C LEU A 97 -7.76 -8.26 23.10
N GLU A 98 -6.78 -9.18 23.14
CA GLU A 98 -6.71 -10.28 22.18
C GLU A 98 -7.95 -11.17 22.31
N GLU A 99 -8.31 -11.59 23.52
CA GLU A 99 -9.50 -12.43 23.75
C GLU A 99 -10.79 -11.75 23.29
N GLN A 100 -10.92 -10.45 23.60
CA GLN A 100 -12.09 -9.65 23.26
C GLN A 100 -12.26 -9.50 21.74
N TYR A 101 -11.18 -9.22 21.01
CA TYR A 101 -11.27 -8.85 19.59
C TYR A 101 -10.96 -9.99 18.62
N TYR A 102 -10.27 -11.05 19.05
CA TYR A 102 -9.82 -12.13 18.16
C TYR A 102 -10.99 -12.75 17.37
N ARG A 103 -12.07 -13.14 18.06
CA ARG A 103 -13.22 -13.79 17.41
C ARG A 103 -13.86 -12.89 16.36
N GLN A 104 -14.01 -11.60 16.67
CA GLN A 104 -14.60 -10.62 15.77
C GLN A 104 -13.71 -10.41 14.53
N ILE A 105 -12.41 -10.18 14.73
CA ILE A 105 -11.43 -10.00 13.63
C ILE A 105 -11.42 -11.22 12.71
N LYS A 106 -11.47 -12.44 13.26
CA LYS A 106 -11.50 -13.68 12.48
C LYS A 106 -12.79 -13.85 11.69
N ALA A 107 -13.94 -13.54 12.28
CA ALA A 107 -15.23 -13.60 11.61
C ALA A 107 -15.28 -12.61 10.44
N ASP A 108 -14.87 -11.36 10.66
CA ASP A 108 -14.86 -10.34 9.60
C ASP A 108 -13.87 -10.68 8.49
N ALA A 109 -12.68 -11.20 8.83
CA ALA A 109 -11.72 -11.67 7.85
C ALA A 109 -12.29 -12.82 6.99
N MET A 110 -13.08 -13.73 7.56
CA MET A 110 -13.73 -14.82 6.82
C MET A 110 -14.79 -14.28 5.86
N ARG A 111 -15.67 -13.36 6.32
CA ARG A 111 -16.66 -12.71 5.46
C ARG A 111 -16.01 -11.99 4.28
N LEU A 112 -14.94 -11.23 4.54
CA LEU A 112 -14.19 -10.53 3.50
C LEU A 112 -13.53 -11.48 2.48
N ARG A 113 -13.08 -12.66 2.92
CA ARG A 113 -12.52 -13.68 2.02
C ARG A 113 -13.59 -14.29 1.13
N MET A 114 -14.75 -14.63 1.69
CA MET A 114 -15.88 -15.18 0.94
C MET A 114 -16.40 -14.20 -0.11
N GLY A 115 -16.64 -12.94 0.27
CA GLY A 115 -17.06 -11.91 -0.69
C GLY A 115 -16.06 -11.70 -1.84
N LYS A 116 -14.76 -11.81 -1.56
CA LYS A 116 -13.71 -11.76 -2.61
C LYS A 116 -13.69 -13.00 -3.51
N GLN A 117 -14.09 -14.16 -3.02
CA GLN A 117 -14.18 -15.39 -3.82
C GLN A 117 -15.41 -15.35 -4.73
N GLU A 118 -16.57 -14.92 -4.21
CA GLU A 118 -17.80 -14.74 -4.99
C GLU A 118 -17.65 -13.69 -6.10
N ALA A 119 -16.98 -12.57 -5.82
CA ALA A 119 -16.67 -11.57 -6.84
C ALA A 119 -15.73 -12.10 -7.94
N LYS A 120 -14.85 -13.06 -7.62
CA LYS A 120 -13.96 -13.71 -8.60
C LYS A 120 -14.68 -14.79 -9.41
N THR A 121 -15.62 -15.53 -8.82
CA THR A 121 -16.41 -16.57 -9.50
C THR A 121 -17.60 -16.03 -10.28
N ALA A 122 -18.09 -14.83 -9.96
CA ALA A 122 -19.10 -14.11 -10.75
C ALA A 122 -18.53 -13.48 -12.05
N HIS A 123 -17.23 -13.63 -12.33
CA HIS A 123 -16.62 -13.30 -13.61
C HIS A 123 -16.07 -14.56 -14.30
N PRO A 124 -16.96 -15.33 -14.96
CA PRO A 124 -16.69 -15.66 -16.34
C PRO A 124 -17.95 -15.65 -17.23
N MET A 125 -17.86 -14.93 -18.35
CA MET A 125 -18.28 -15.33 -19.71
C MET A 125 -18.29 -14.05 -20.57
N LYS A 126 -17.13 -13.68 -21.15
CA LYS A 126 -17.17 -12.97 -22.42
C LYS A 126 -17.85 -13.93 -23.40
N ASN A 127 -19.09 -13.63 -23.77
CA ASN A 127 -19.86 -14.38 -24.75
C ASN A 127 -19.02 -14.53 -26.05
N PRO A 128 -18.58 -15.74 -26.45
CA PRO A 128 -17.75 -15.90 -27.64
C PRO A 128 -18.53 -15.71 -28.96
N LEU A 129 -19.83 -15.40 -28.91
CA LEU A 129 -20.72 -15.43 -30.08
C LEU A 129 -21.15 -14.05 -30.61
N ALA A 130 -20.36 -12.99 -30.39
CA ALA A 130 -20.52 -11.77 -31.20
C ALA A 130 -19.75 -11.92 -32.53
N LYS A 131 -20.30 -12.70 -33.47
CA LYS A 131 -19.87 -12.68 -34.87
C LYS A 131 -20.07 -11.25 -35.41
N LYS A 132 -18.98 -10.51 -35.60
CA LYS A 132 -19.00 -9.23 -36.32
C LYS A 132 -19.40 -9.49 -37.78
N PRO A 133 -20.41 -8.82 -38.34
CA PRO A 133 -20.68 -8.93 -39.77
C PRO A 133 -19.52 -8.27 -40.53
N SER A 134 -18.87 -9.05 -41.39
CA SER A 134 -17.79 -8.60 -42.26
C SER A 134 -18.35 -7.60 -43.27
N ARG A 135 -17.85 -6.36 -43.24
CA ARG A 135 -18.08 -5.36 -44.29
C ARG A 135 -17.25 -5.72 -45.52
N LYS A 136 -17.81 -6.53 -46.42
CA LYS A 136 -17.40 -6.62 -47.83
C LYS A 136 -18.51 -7.33 -48.62
N SER A 137 -19.44 -6.53 -49.15
CA SER A 137 -20.20 -6.77 -50.39
C SER A 137 -21.24 -5.67 -50.56
N ARG A 138 -20.82 -4.52 -51.08
CA ARG A 138 -21.71 -3.58 -51.77
C ARG A 138 -20.91 -2.77 -52.80
N ARG A 139 -20.50 -3.48 -53.84
CA ARG A 139 -20.18 -2.92 -55.17
C ARG A 139 -20.56 -3.98 -56.18
N GLN A 140 -21.81 -3.95 -56.62
CA GLN A 140 -22.31 -4.36 -57.92
C GLN A 140 -23.85 -4.18 -57.91
N ALA A 141 -24.41 -3.87 -59.08
CA ALA A 141 -25.80 -3.54 -59.38
C ALA A 141 -26.25 -2.09 -59.14
N GLU A 142 -25.70 -1.16 -59.93
CA GLU A 142 -26.50 -0.17 -60.69
C GLU A 142 -25.86 -0.02 -62.07
N GLN A 143 -26.20 -0.97 -62.96
CA GLN A 143 -26.43 -0.80 -64.39
C GLN A 143 -27.58 -1.74 -64.75
#